data_AF-A0A3R7P146-F1
#
_entry.id   AF-A0A3R7P146-F1
#
_cell.length_a   1.000
_cell.length_b   1.000
_cell.length_c   1.000
_cell.angle_alpha   90.00
_cell.angle_beta   90.00
_cell.angle_gamma   90.00
#
_symmetry.space_group_name_H-M   'P 1'
#
loop_
_entity.id
_entity.type
_entity.pdbx_description
1 polymer ?
#
loop_
_entity_poly.entity_id
_entity_poly.type
_entity_poly.pdbx_seq_one_letter_code
_entity_poly.pdbx_strand_id
1 'polypeptide(L)'
;MTQLIEPKKFSRTVDRLRSFFLSKGFEEVHTQNRLSILAACEDPFNVATYNYAGEIWPLPQTGQMWLEYELLTKPSSKGFFCVSTSYRQEPNAVAGRHDIIFPMFEFEMPGNIHDLQQMNIELCEYLGFPKLDIDMYHNWTNMFDVPELGNDEEEKIQNGMITHFPEFTHPFWNMSRNTDGTAKKIDVILGGMETIGSAERSTDVHQMRQTFYDITDG
;
A
#
# COMPACT_ATOMS: atom_id res chain seq x y z
N MET A 1 3.97 8.51 20.16
CA MET A 1 4.32 9.90 19.80
C MET A 1 4.93 9.83 18.41
N THR A 2 4.33 10.51 17.43
CA THR A 2 4.85 10.55 16.07
C THR A 2 6.28 11.08 16.04
N GLN A 3 7.19 10.37 15.38
CA GLN A 3 8.56 10.85 15.21
C GLN A 3 8.59 11.99 14.17
N LEU A 4 9.19 13.12 14.53
CA LEU A 4 9.45 14.18 13.55
C LEU A 4 10.50 13.71 12.55
N ILE A 5 10.15 13.78 11.27
CA ILE A 5 11.02 13.35 10.17
C ILE A 5 12.01 14.48 9.87
N GLU A 6 13.29 14.14 9.82
CA GLU A 6 14.34 15.09 9.49
C GLU A 6 14.18 15.59 8.04
N PRO A 7 14.14 16.93 7.81
CA PRO A 7 13.82 17.47 6.49
C PRO A 7 14.75 17.01 5.36
N LYS A 8 16.06 16.91 5.60
CA LYS A 8 17.02 16.47 4.58
C LYS A 8 16.82 15.00 4.20
N LYS A 9 16.46 14.11 5.14
CA LYS A 9 16.05 12.73 4.85
C LYS A 9 14.78 12.70 4.01
N PHE A 10 13.75 13.41 4.44
CA PHE A 10 12.48 13.48 3.70
C PHE A 10 12.67 13.97 2.26
N SER A 11 13.33 15.13 2.09
CA SER A 11 13.59 15.70 0.76
C SER A 11 14.35 14.75 -0.14
N ARG A 12 15.41 14.09 0.36
CA ARG A 12 16.21 13.15 -0.44
C ARG A 12 15.42 11.90 -0.84
N THR A 13 14.65 11.34 0.08
CA THR A 13 13.85 10.14 -0.20
C THR A 13 12.78 10.44 -1.23
N VAL A 14 11.98 11.50 -1.01
CA VAL A 14 10.90 11.86 -1.91
C VAL A 14 11.41 12.32 -3.29
N ASP A 15 12.54 13.03 -3.36
CA ASP A 15 13.14 13.43 -4.63
C ASP A 15 13.54 12.22 -5.49
N ARG A 16 14.10 11.17 -4.88
CA ARG A 16 14.42 9.92 -5.59
C ARG A 16 13.15 9.20 -6.06
N LEU A 17 12.15 9.07 -5.20
CA LEU A 17 10.88 8.43 -5.56
C LEU A 17 10.20 9.20 -6.72
N ARG A 18 10.06 10.52 -6.60
CA ARG A 18 9.56 11.38 -7.68
C ARG A 18 10.34 11.20 -8.97
N SER A 19 11.66 11.27 -8.90
CA SER A 19 12.53 11.14 -10.07
C SER A 19 12.32 9.82 -10.80
N PHE A 20 12.17 8.70 -10.07
CA PHE A 20 11.89 7.39 -10.64
C PHE A 20 10.58 7.40 -11.44
N PHE A 21 9.46 7.78 -10.82
CA PHE A 21 8.14 7.73 -11.46
C PHE A 21 7.98 8.78 -12.58
N LEU A 22 8.49 10.00 -12.40
CA LEU A 22 8.51 11.03 -13.44
C LEU A 22 9.31 10.59 -14.68
N SER A 23 10.44 9.89 -14.49
CA SER A 23 11.24 9.37 -15.61
C SER A 23 10.51 8.31 -16.44
N LYS A 24 9.51 7.63 -15.84
CA LYS A 24 8.64 6.65 -16.49
C LYS A 24 7.38 7.28 -17.11
N GLY A 25 7.23 8.61 -17.00
CA GLY A 25 6.10 9.35 -17.54
C GLY A 25 4.84 9.34 -16.67
N PHE A 26 4.96 9.03 -15.38
CA PHE A 26 3.85 9.18 -14.43
C PHE A 26 3.62 10.64 -14.10
N GLU A 27 2.38 10.97 -13.71
CA GLU A 27 2.00 12.31 -13.27
C GLU A 27 1.74 12.36 -11.75
N GLU A 28 2.21 13.40 -11.08
CA GLU A 28 1.97 13.60 -9.65
C GLU A 28 0.57 14.18 -9.41
N VAL A 29 -0.22 13.52 -8.57
CA VAL A 29 -1.58 13.92 -8.21
C VAL A 29 -1.57 14.61 -6.86
N HIS A 30 -2.07 15.84 -6.83
CA HIS A 30 -2.33 16.54 -5.57
C HIS A 30 -3.66 16.04 -4.98
N THR A 31 -3.59 15.10 -4.03
CA THR A 31 -4.77 14.44 -3.45
C THR A 31 -5.44 15.24 -2.34
N GLN A 32 -4.70 16.11 -1.65
CA GLN A 32 -5.17 16.81 -0.45
C GLN A 32 -6.34 17.78 -0.70
N ASN A 33 -6.52 18.28 -1.93
CA ASN A 33 -7.65 19.17 -2.26
C ASN A 33 -8.95 18.40 -2.55
N ARG A 34 -8.98 17.08 -2.37
CA ARG A 34 -10.12 16.23 -2.70
C ARG A 34 -10.66 15.53 -1.45
N LEU A 35 -11.86 15.94 -1.05
CA LEU A 35 -12.55 15.38 0.12
C LEU A 35 -13.30 14.10 -0.29
N SER A 36 -13.10 13.00 0.44
CA SER A 36 -13.78 11.74 0.19
C SER A 36 -13.88 10.88 1.44
N ILE A 37 -15.02 10.21 1.61
CA ILE A 37 -15.21 9.18 2.64
C ILE A 37 -14.41 7.90 2.36
N LEU A 38 -13.97 7.70 1.11
CA LEU A 38 -13.17 6.56 0.68
C LEU A 38 -11.66 6.79 0.87
N ALA A 39 -11.27 7.93 1.45
CA ALA A 39 -9.87 8.20 1.80
C ALA A 39 -9.39 7.42 3.04
N ALA A 40 -10.29 6.61 3.65
CA ALA A 40 -9.98 5.71 4.75
C ALA A 40 -9.49 4.36 4.21
N CYS A 41 -8.32 3.91 4.67
CA CYS A 41 -7.69 2.65 4.30
C CYS A 41 -8.09 1.57 5.30
N GLU A 42 -8.51 0.41 4.78
CA GLU A 42 -8.46 -0.93 5.40
C GLU A 42 -9.24 -1.19 6.68
N ASP A 43 -9.19 -0.31 7.68
CA ASP A 43 -9.87 -0.47 8.95
C ASP A 43 -10.74 0.77 9.26
N PRO A 44 -12.07 0.67 9.09
CA PRO A 44 -12.99 1.78 9.38
C PRO A 44 -13.02 2.17 10.87
N PHE A 45 -12.56 1.31 11.77
CA PHE A 45 -12.52 1.58 13.21
C PHE A 45 -11.37 2.51 13.62
N ASN A 46 -10.35 2.68 12.76
CA ASN A 46 -9.19 3.53 13.03
C ASN A 46 -9.26 4.91 12.35
N VAL A 47 -10.44 5.30 11.86
CA VAL A 47 -10.66 6.55 11.14
C VAL A 47 -10.92 7.70 12.11
N ALA A 48 -10.01 8.67 12.13
CA ALA A 48 -10.22 9.95 12.78
C ALA A 48 -10.96 10.93 11.83
N THR A 49 -11.72 11.88 12.39
CA THR A 49 -12.50 12.85 11.60
C THR A 49 -12.15 14.30 11.94
N TYR A 50 -12.47 15.23 11.04
CA TYR A 50 -12.34 16.67 11.24
C TYR A 50 -13.54 17.41 10.64
N ASN A 51 -13.88 18.57 11.24
CA ASN A 51 -14.90 19.45 10.70
C ASN A 51 -14.27 20.45 9.72
N TYR A 52 -14.78 20.51 8.50
CA TYR A 52 -14.35 21.49 7.50
C TYR A 52 -15.53 21.93 6.63
N ALA A 53 -15.65 23.24 6.45
CA ALA A 53 -16.74 23.87 5.70
C ALA A 53 -18.16 23.44 6.16
N GLY A 54 -18.33 23.13 7.45
CA GLY A 54 -19.61 22.72 8.03
C GLY A 54 -19.91 21.23 7.97
N GLU A 55 -19.04 20.43 7.31
CA GLU A 55 -19.20 19.00 7.14
C GLU A 55 -18.12 18.22 7.91
N ILE A 56 -18.40 16.95 8.24
CA ILE A 56 -17.44 16.04 8.89
C ILE A 56 -16.79 15.18 7.82
N TRP A 57 -15.46 15.21 7.77
CA TRP A 57 -14.65 14.45 6.81
C TRP A 57 -13.68 13.53 7.55
N PRO A 58 -13.37 12.34 7.00
CA PRO A 58 -12.30 11.51 7.55
C PRO A 58 -10.94 12.15 7.24
N LEU A 59 -10.00 12.05 8.19
CA LEU A 59 -8.60 12.33 7.91
C LEU A 59 -8.08 11.30 6.89
N PRO A 60 -7.36 11.71 5.84
CA PRO A 60 -6.87 10.78 4.83
C PRO A 60 -5.92 9.73 5.41
N GLN A 61 -6.14 8.47 5.07
CA GLN A 61 -5.24 7.35 5.36
C GLN A 61 -4.52 6.86 4.11
N THR A 62 -5.06 7.16 2.92
CA THR A 62 -4.50 6.78 1.62
C THR A 62 -4.97 7.74 0.51
N GLY A 63 -4.14 7.94 -0.50
CA GLY A 63 -4.45 8.59 -1.76
C GLY A 63 -4.94 7.64 -2.85
N GLN A 64 -4.95 6.32 -2.60
CA GLN A 64 -5.23 5.26 -3.58
C GLN A 64 -6.47 5.53 -4.44
N MET A 65 -7.62 5.82 -3.82
CA MET A 65 -8.88 6.04 -4.55
C MET A 65 -8.80 7.19 -5.55
N TRP A 66 -7.99 8.22 -5.26
CA TRP A 66 -7.79 9.33 -6.18
C TRP A 66 -6.88 8.95 -7.34
N LEU A 67 -5.88 8.11 -7.10
CA LEU A 67 -5.03 7.58 -8.17
C LEU A 67 -5.81 6.63 -9.09
N GLU A 68 -6.66 5.76 -8.54
CA GLU A 68 -7.59 4.92 -9.30
C GLU A 68 -8.56 5.78 -10.13
N TYR A 69 -9.12 6.84 -9.56
CA TYR A 69 -9.97 7.79 -10.30
C TYR A 69 -9.25 8.42 -11.50
N GLU A 70 -7.99 8.85 -11.33
CA GLU A 70 -7.20 9.40 -12.44
C GLU A 70 -6.99 8.35 -13.54
N LEU A 71 -6.65 7.11 -13.17
CA LEU A 71 -6.40 6.03 -14.12
C LEU A 71 -7.68 5.66 -14.89
N LEU A 72 -8.81 5.55 -14.21
CA LEU A 72 -10.11 5.23 -14.82
C LEU A 72 -10.61 6.34 -15.75
N THR A 73 -10.32 7.61 -15.44
CA THR A 73 -10.72 8.75 -16.29
C THR A 73 -9.73 9.07 -17.40
N LYS A 74 -8.49 8.57 -17.31
CA LYS A 74 -7.39 8.82 -18.27
C LYS A 74 -6.66 7.52 -18.61
N PRO A 75 -7.32 6.56 -19.28
CA PRO A 75 -6.77 5.22 -19.52
C PRO A 75 -5.54 5.19 -20.43
N SER A 76 -5.21 6.29 -21.14
CA SER A 76 -3.98 6.41 -21.92
C SER A 76 -2.75 6.84 -21.11
N SER A 77 -2.92 7.17 -19.82
CA SER A 77 -1.82 7.56 -18.93
C SER A 77 -0.85 6.40 -18.69
N LYS A 78 0.40 6.72 -18.37
CA LYS A 78 1.40 5.73 -17.92
C LYS A 78 1.24 5.34 -16.46
N GLY A 79 0.52 6.15 -15.69
CA GLY A 79 0.28 5.95 -14.27
C GLY A 79 0.32 7.27 -13.52
N PHE A 80 -0.06 7.20 -12.26
CA PHE A 80 -0.14 8.35 -11.37
C PHE A 80 0.54 8.02 -10.05
N PHE A 81 1.09 9.02 -9.38
CA PHE A 81 1.59 8.87 -8.02
C PHE A 81 1.21 10.08 -7.16
N CYS A 82 1.28 9.94 -5.84
CA CYS A 82 1.17 11.07 -4.94
C CYS A 82 2.10 10.92 -3.74
N VAL A 83 2.44 12.07 -3.14
CA VAL A 83 3.07 12.14 -1.82
C VAL A 83 2.04 12.74 -0.88
N SER A 84 1.59 11.95 0.09
CA SER A 84 0.51 12.30 1.00
C SER A 84 0.96 12.14 2.46
N THR A 85 0.12 12.58 3.41
CA THR A 85 0.28 12.26 4.83
C THR A 85 -0.90 11.40 5.26
N SER A 86 -0.61 10.24 5.80
CA SER A 86 -1.57 9.30 6.37
C SER A 86 -1.78 9.58 7.85
N TYR A 87 -3.02 9.43 8.32
CA TYR A 87 -3.44 9.58 9.71
C TYR A 87 -4.19 8.31 10.16
N ARG A 88 -3.57 7.46 10.97
CA ARG A 88 -4.15 6.20 11.45
C ARG A 88 -4.33 6.24 12.97
N GLN A 89 -5.56 6.08 13.45
CA GLN A 89 -5.85 6.04 14.88
C GLN A 89 -5.78 4.61 15.43
N GLU A 90 -4.68 3.92 15.16
CA GLU A 90 -4.49 2.53 15.62
C GLU A 90 -4.41 2.46 17.15
N PRO A 91 -5.27 1.66 17.81
CA PRO A 91 -5.30 1.59 19.28
C PRO A 91 -4.06 0.93 19.89
N ASN A 92 -3.40 0.03 19.14
CA ASN A 92 -2.28 -0.78 19.61
C ASN A 92 -1.00 -0.55 18.78
N ALA A 93 -0.67 0.72 18.49
CA ALA A 93 0.53 1.07 17.73
C ALA A 93 1.82 0.55 18.40
N VAL A 94 2.64 -0.20 17.66
CA VAL A 94 3.92 -0.73 18.12
C VAL A 94 4.98 0.35 17.97
N ALA A 95 5.58 0.78 19.08
CA ALA A 95 6.57 1.84 19.09
C ALA A 95 7.77 1.50 18.18
N GLY A 96 8.08 2.40 17.25
CA GLY A 96 9.17 2.23 16.27
C GLY A 96 8.79 1.42 15.02
N ARG A 97 7.56 0.91 14.93
CA ARG A 97 7.02 0.25 13.72
C ARG A 97 5.75 0.93 13.19
N HIS A 98 4.82 1.32 14.07
CA HIS A 98 3.56 1.96 13.68
C HIS A 98 3.54 3.43 14.14
N ASP A 99 3.76 4.35 13.20
CA ASP A 99 3.47 5.76 13.41
C ASP A 99 2.00 6.04 13.09
N ILE A 100 1.34 6.83 13.94
CA ILE A 100 -0.06 7.23 13.73
C ILE A 100 -0.23 8.38 12.71
N ILE A 101 0.87 9.07 12.38
CA ILE A 101 0.92 10.12 11.35
C ILE A 101 2.24 9.97 10.62
N PHE A 102 2.20 9.74 9.31
CA PHE A 102 3.42 9.51 8.53
C PHE A 102 3.22 9.85 7.04
N PRO A 103 4.29 10.23 6.32
CA PRO A 103 4.20 10.45 4.89
C PRO A 103 4.07 9.12 4.15
N MET A 104 3.29 9.11 3.08
CA MET A 104 3.17 7.98 2.18
C MET A 104 3.52 8.40 0.76
N PHE A 105 4.19 7.50 0.04
CA PHE A 105 4.34 7.57 -1.40
C PHE A 105 3.49 6.46 -2.00
N GLU A 106 2.57 6.83 -2.87
CA GLU A 106 1.57 5.92 -3.42
C GLU A 106 1.57 6.05 -4.93
N PHE A 107 1.36 4.95 -5.66
CA PHE A 107 1.27 4.96 -7.12
C PHE A 107 0.20 3.99 -7.62
N GLU A 108 -0.34 4.25 -8.81
CA GLU A 108 -1.29 3.39 -9.50
C GLU A 108 -0.95 3.41 -11.00
N MET A 109 -1.01 2.24 -11.65
CA MET A 109 -0.56 2.06 -13.03
C MET A 109 -1.41 1.01 -13.77
N PRO A 110 -1.55 1.11 -15.11
CA PRO A 110 -2.14 0.03 -15.88
C PRO A 110 -1.21 -1.20 -15.88
N GLY A 111 -1.78 -2.40 -15.90
CA GLY A 111 -1.03 -3.65 -15.94
C GLY A 111 -1.69 -4.76 -15.12
N ASN A 112 -0.92 -5.81 -14.85
CA ASN A 112 -1.28 -6.91 -13.98
C ASN A 112 -0.23 -7.08 -12.85
N ILE A 113 -0.42 -8.10 -12.01
CA ILE A 113 0.44 -8.40 -10.86
C ILE A 113 1.91 -8.60 -11.23
N HIS A 114 2.23 -9.10 -12.44
CA HIS A 114 3.61 -9.24 -12.90
C HIS A 114 4.24 -7.89 -13.25
N ASP A 115 3.47 -6.98 -13.85
CA ASP A 115 3.92 -5.61 -14.12
C ASP A 115 4.18 -4.86 -12.80
N LEU A 116 3.29 -5.04 -11.82
CA LEU A 116 3.44 -4.49 -10.47
C LEU A 116 4.66 -5.06 -9.74
N GLN A 117 4.86 -6.38 -9.81
CA GLN A 117 6.04 -7.06 -9.26
C GLN A 117 7.32 -6.48 -9.86
N GLN A 118 7.38 -6.33 -11.19
CA GLN A 118 8.51 -5.76 -11.89
C GLN A 118 8.75 -4.30 -11.50
N MET A 119 7.69 -3.49 -11.35
CA MET A 119 7.80 -2.10 -10.88
C MET A 119 8.43 -2.01 -9.48
N ASN A 120 8.01 -2.87 -8.55
CA ASN A 120 8.56 -2.92 -7.19
C ASN A 120 10.05 -3.32 -7.18
N ILE A 121 10.44 -4.30 -8.01
CA ILE A 121 11.85 -4.71 -8.17
C ILE A 121 12.69 -3.54 -8.70
N GLU A 122 12.26 -2.92 -9.81
CA GLU A 122 12.97 -1.80 -10.42
C GLU A 122 13.10 -0.61 -9.48
N LEU A 123 12.06 -0.33 -8.69
CA LEU A 123 12.09 0.71 -7.68
C LEU A 123 13.13 0.42 -6.60
N CYS A 124 13.17 -0.82 -6.08
CA CYS A 124 14.14 -1.22 -5.06
C CYS A 124 15.58 -1.14 -5.59
N GLU A 125 15.82 -1.62 -6.82
CA GLU A 125 17.11 -1.52 -7.50
C GLU A 125 17.54 -0.07 -7.73
N TYR A 126 16.63 0.79 -8.21
CA TYR A 126 16.89 2.22 -8.39
C TYR A 126 17.21 2.92 -7.07
N LEU A 127 16.54 2.52 -5.99
CA LEU A 127 16.80 3.04 -4.64
C LEU A 127 18.11 2.50 -4.04
N GLY A 128 18.71 1.47 -4.63
CA GLY A 128 19.99 0.90 -4.23
C GLY A 128 19.86 -0.15 -3.11
N PHE A 129 18.68 -0.75 -2.96
CA PHE A 129 18.48 -1.86 -2.04
C PHE A 129 19.09 -3.16 -2.60
N PRO A 130 19.40 -4.14 -1.73
CA PRO A 130 19.78 -5.47 -2.16
C PRO A 130 18.71 -6.11 -3.05
N LYS A 131 19.12 -7.13 -3.80
CA LYS A 131 18.18 -7.99 -4.52
C LYS A 131 17.21 -8.62 -3.51
N LEU A 132 15.92 -8.60 -3.84
CA LEU A 132 14.87 -9.16 -3.02
C LEU A 132 14.82 -10.68 -3.16
N ASP A 133 14.69 -11.38 -2.03
CA ASP A 133 14.27 -12.77 -2.02
C ASP A 133 12.75 -12.82 -2.23
N ILE A 134 12.31 -13.40 -3.36
CA ILE A 134 10.90 -13.39 -3.78
C ILE A 134 10.34 -14.78 -3.59
N ASP A 135 9.28 -14.90 -2.79
CA ASP A 135 8.56 -16.17 -2.62
C ASP A 135 7.08 -15.97 -2.30
N MET A 136 6.32 -17.05 -2.37
CA MET A 136 4.92 -17.10 -1.98
C MET A 136 4.79 -17.15 -0.46
N TYR A 137 3.71 -16.59 0.06
CA TYR A 137 3.38 -16.56 1.49
C TYR A 137 3.55 -17.93 2.14
N HIS A 138 2.99 -18.98 1.52
CA HIS A 138 3.06 -20.34 2.06
C HIS A 138 4.49 -20.91 2.14
N ASN A 139 5.40 -20.49 1.25
CA ASN A 139 6.79 -20.94 1.29
C ASN A 139 7.55 -20.26 2.42
N TRP A 140 7.30 -18.97 2.66
CA TRP A 140 7.83 -18.27 3.83
C TRP A 140 7.35 -18.90 5.13
N THR A 141 6.05 -19.17 5.27
CA THR A 141 5.50 -19.81 6.48
C THR A 141 6.07 -21.21 6.70
N ASN A 142 6.23 -22.00 5.63
CA ASN A 142 6.86 -23.32 5.70
C ASN A 142 8.33 -23.24 6.10
N MET A 143 9.07 -22.25 5.59
CA MET A 143 10.48 -22.07 5.92
C MET A 143 10.69 -21.68 7.38
N PHE A 144 9.79 -20.85 7.93
CA PHE A 144 9.87 -20.41 9.32
C PHE A 144 9.14 -21.32 10.31
N ASP A 145 8.40 -22.32 9.83
CA ASP A 145 7.56 -23.23 10.63
C ASP A 145 6.54 -22.47 11.49
N VAL A 146 5.83 -21.54 10.85
CA VAL A 146 4.78 -20.72 11.49
C VAL A 146 3.46 -20.81 10.72
N PRO A 147 2.30 -20.67 11.38
CA PRO A 147 1.01 -20.64 10.68
C PRO A 147 0.75 -19.32 9.94
N GLU A 148 1.36 -18.24 10.39
CA GLU A 148 1.15 -16.88 9.89
C GLU A 148 2.46 -16.09 10.04
N LEU A 149 2.77 -15.22 9.07
CA LEU A 149 3.93 -14.35 9.14
C LEU A 149 3.61 -13.16 10.04
N GLY A 150 4.49 -12.88 11.00
CA GLY A 150 4.43 -11.66 11.80
C GLY A 150 5.71 -10.84 11.71
N ASN A 151 5.83 -9.86 12.62
CA ASN A 151 6.99 -8.97 12.70
C ASN A 151 8.31 -9.73 12.84
N ASP A 152 8.32 -10.84 13.58
CA ASP A 152 9.52 -11.65 13.82
C ASP A 152 10.02 -12.34 12.55
N GLU A 153 9.10 -12.77 11.67
CA GLU A 153 9.42 -13.38 10.38
C GLU A 153 9.90 -12.33 9.38
N GLU A 154 9.25 -11.17 9.32
CA GLU A 154 9.72 -10.04 8.51
C GLU A 154 11.14 -9.64 8.87
N GLU A 155 11.46 -9.56 10.17
CA GLU A 155 12.83 -9.27 10.63
C GLU A 155 13.83 -10.32 10.15
N LYS A 156 13.44 -11.59 10.01
CA LYS A 156 14.31 -12.64 9.44
C LYS A 156 14.47 -12.52 7.92
N ILE A 157 13.41 -12.11 7.20
CA ILE A 157 13.44 -11.94 5.74
C ILE A 157 14.44 -10.85 5.31
N GLN A 158 14.57 -9.78 6.10
CA GLN A 158 15.42 -8.62 5.84
C GLN A 158 15.11 -7.88 4.53
N ASN A 159 15.36 -8.46 3.35
CA ASN A 159 15.07 -7.85 2.04
C ASN A 159 14.36 -8.89 1.16
N GLY A 160 13.04 -8.83 1.11
CA GLY A 160 12.24 -9.82 0.41
C GLY A 160 10.94 -9.28 -0.16
N MET A 161 10.25 -10.15 -0.89
CA MET A 161 8.95 -9.88 -1.49
C MET A 161 8.04 -11.09 -1.27
N ILE A 162 6.93 -10.85 -0.60
CA ILE A 162 5.92 -11.86 -0.27
C ILE A 162 4.77 -11.70 -1.25
N THR A 163 4.30 -12.82 -1.81
CA THR A 163 3.21 -12.85 -2.80
C THR A 163 2.17 -13.91 -2.45
N HIS A 164 1.02 -13.93 -3.12
CA HIS A 164 -0.02 -14.98 -2.96
C HIS A 164 -0.56 -15.08 -1.52
N PHE A 165 -1.07 -13.97 -1.01
CA PHE A 165 -1.60 -13.90 0.36
C PHE A 165 -2.90 -14.70 0.49
N PRO A 166 -3.00 -15.62 1.48
CA PRO A 166 -4.24 -16.33 1.76
C PRO A 166 -5.37 -15.41 2.23
N GLU A 167 -6.63 -15.76 1.97
CA GLU A 167 -7.78 -14.92 2.39
C GLU A 167 -7.91 -14.73 3.91
N PHE A 168 -7.38 -15.64 4.73
CA PHE A 168 -7.40 -15.46 6.19
C PHE A 168 -6.51 -14.29 6.67
N THR A 169 -5.61 -13.77 5.81
CA THR A 169 -4.82 -12.57 6.11
C THR A 169 -5.59 -11.28 5.80
N HIS A 170 -6.92 -11.37 5.60
CA HIS A 170 -7.84 -10.25 5.36
C HIS A 170 -7.42 -9.28 4.23
N PRO A 171 -7.23 -9.77 2.99
CA PRO A 171 -6.91 -8.91 1.87
C PRO A 171 -8.02 -7.87 1.61
N PHE A 172 -7.62 -6.66 1.22
CA PHE A 172 -8.55 -5.54 1.03
C PHE A 172 -9.60 -5.84 -0.06
N TRP A 173 -10.80 -5.27 0.09
CA TRP A 173 -11.98 -5.64 -0.71
C TRP A 173 -11.79 -5.48 -2.22
N ASN A 174 -10.94 -4.54 -2.65
CA ASN A 174 -10.72 -4.22 -4.06
C ASN A 174 -9.53 -4.94 -4.70
N MET A 175 -8.92 -5.93 -4.05
CA MET A 175 -7.79 -6.69 -4.60
C MET A 175 -8.25 -7.80 -5.57
N SER A 176 -7.51 -8.05 -6.64
CA SER A 176 -7.74 -9.21 -7.53
C SER A 176 -7.27 -10.51 -6.87
N ARG A 177 -7.82 -11.65 -7.32
CA ARG A 177 -7.48 -12.99 -6.81
C ARG A 177 -6.77 -13.82 -7.88
N ASN A 178 -5.87 -14.69 -7.43
CA ASN A 178 -5.31 -15.76 -8.23
C ASN A 178 -6.35 -16.89 -8.41
N THR A 179 -6.06 -17.82 -9.32
CA THR A 179 -6.96 -18.95 -9.60
C THR A 179 -7.13 -19.91 -8.42
N ASP A 180 -6.19 -19.92 -7.49
CA ASP A 180 -6.22 -20.72 -6.26
C ASP A 180 -6.94 -20.01 -5.10
N GLY A 181 -7.45 -18.80 -5.32
CA GLY A 181 -8.14 -18.00 -4.32
C GLY A 181 -7.24 -17.11 -3.47
N THR A 182 -5.91 -17.16 -3.62
CA THR A 182 -5.02 -16.21 -2.93
C THR A 182 -5.16 -14.81 -3.50
N ALA A 183 -5.01 -13.78 -2.68
CA ALA A 183 -5.00 -12.39 -3.14
C ALA A 183 -3.73 -12.07 -3.93
N LYS A 184 -3.90 -11.31 -5.01
CA LYS A 184 -2.82 -10.71 -5.81
C LYS A 184 -2.24 -9.48 -5.10
N LYS A 185 -1.77 -9.71 -3.88
CA LYS A 185 -1.06 -8.75 -3.02
C LYS A 185 0.43 -9.04 -3.06
N ILE A 186 1.24 -7.99 -2.98
CA ILE A 186 2.68 -8.01 -2.88
C ILE A 186 3.10 -7.09 -1.73
N ASP A 187 3.77 -7.66 -0.74
CA ASP A 187 4.44 -6.91 0.32
C ASP A 187 5.95 -7.00 0.14
N VAL A 188 6.61 -5.84 0.11
CA VAL A 188 8.07 -5.73 0.03
C VAL A 188 8.62 -5.43 1.41
N ILE A 189 9.46 -6.33 1.90
CA ILE A 189 10.19 -6.21 3.16
C ILE A 189 11.55 -5.59 2.87
N LEU A 190 11.89 -4.49 3.54
CA LEU A 190 13.20 -3.84 3.45
C LEU A 190 13.75 -3.59 4.87
N GLY A 191 14.97 -4.06 5.14
CA GLY A 191 15.56 -3.99 6.47
C GLY A 191 14.74 -4.67 7.57
N GLY A 192 13.94 -5.69 7.23
CA GLY A 192 13.12 -6.43 8.18
C GLY A 192 11.77 -5.80 8.54
N MET A 193 11.29 -4.89 7.69
CA MET A 193 10.01 -4.21 7.86
C MET A 193 9.24 -4.18 6.53
N GLU A 194 7.95 -4.47 6.56
CA GLU A 194 7.06 -4.14 5.45
C GLU A 194 7.20 -2.65 5.12
N THR A 195 7.60 -2.35 3.89
CA THR A 195 7.88 -0.99 3.43
C THR A 195 7.02 -0.60 2.21
N ILE A 196 6.62 -1.57 1.39
CA ILE A 196 5.74 -1.33 0.24
C ILE A 196 4.67 -2.41 0.23
N GLY A 197 3.43 -2.04 0.55
CA GLY A 197 2.24 -2.87 0.34
C GLY A 197 1.57 -2.48 -0.99
N SER A 198 1.30 -3.46 -1.84
CA SER A 198 0.75 -3.23 -3.18
C SER A 198 -0.12 -4.39 -3.66
N ALA A 199 -1.05 -4.14 -4.58
CA ALA A 199 -1.91 -5.21 -5.12
C ALA A 199 -2.41 -4.89 -6.52
N GLU A 200 -2.71 -5.93 -7.31
CA GLU A 200 -3.51 -5.80 -8.52
C GLU A 200 -4.96 -5.51 -8.13
N ARG A 201 -5.60 -4.48 -8.69
CA ARG A 201 -7.00 -4.14 -8.43
C ARG A 201 -7.95 -5.12 -9.12
N SER A 202 -9.08 -5.42 -8.48
CA SER A 202 -10.18 -6.17 -9.10
C SER A 202 -10.98 -5.26 -10.03
N THR A 203 -11.33 -5.80 -11.20
CA THR A 203 -12.26 -5.16 -12.14
C THR A 203 -13.66 -5.78 -12.06
N ASP A 204 -13.87 -6.76 -11.17
CA ASP A 204 -15.17 -7.39 -10.95
C ASP A 204 -15.95 -6.63 -9.88
N VAL A 205 -16.89 -5.80 -10.32
CA VAL A 205 -17.73 -4.96 -9.46
C VAL A 205 -18.60 -5.79 -8.52
N HIS A 206 -19.01 -7.00 -8.92
CA HIS A 206 -19.82 -7.87 -8.06
C HIS A 206 -18.97 -8.49 -6.96
N GLN A 207 -17.79 -9.00 -7.31
CA GLN A 207 -16.83 -9.52 -6.34
C GLN A 207 -16.45 -8.45 -5.33
N MET A 208 -16.05 -7.26 -5.78
CA MET A 208 -15.65 -6.16 -4.89
C MET A 208 -16.76 -5.78 -3.91
N ARG A 209 -18.01 -5.71 -4.39
CA ARG A 209 -19.16 -5.44 -3.52
C ARG A 209 -19.37 -6.53 -2.49
N GLN A 210 -19.28 -7.80 -2.90
CA GLN A 210 -19.47 -8.93 -1.99
C GLN A 210 -18.38 -8.93 -0.91
N THR A 211 -17.11 -8.82 -1.32
CA THR A 211 -15.98 -8.76 -0.38
C THR A 211 -16.07 -7.57 0.57
N PHE A 212 -16.54 -6.40 0.11
CA PHE A 212 -16.77 -5.24 0.98
C PHE A 212 -17.76 -5.55 2.12
N TYR A 213 -18.80 -6.34 1.86
CA TYR A 213 -19.75 -6.76 2.90
C TYR A 213 -19.22 -7.89 3.79
N ASP A 214 -18.25 -8.68 3.31
CA ASP A 214 -17.77 -9.88 4.02
C ASP A 214 -16.56 -9.60 4.95
N ILE A 215 -15.78 -8.54 4.73
CA ILE A 215 -14.52 -8.28 5.48
C ILE A 215 -14.74 -7.96 6.98
N THR A 216 -15.90 -7.42 7.37
CA THR A 216 -16.20 -7.02 8.76
C THR A 216 -17.50 -7.57 9.34
N ASP A 217 -18.01 -8.68 8.81
CA ASP A 217 -19.38 -9.18 9.09
C ASP A 217 -20.49 -8.16 8.73
N GLY A 218 -20.19 -7.20 7.85
CA GLY A 218 -21.04 -6.05 7.51
C GLY A 218 -20.82 -4.87 8.45
#